data_AF-A0A9Q9ESU2-F1
#
_entry.id   AF-A0A9Q9ESU2-F1
#
_cell.length_a   1.000
_cell.length_b   1.000
_cell.length_c   1.000
_cell.angle_alpha   90.00
_cell.angle_beta   90.00
_cell.angle_gamma   90.00
#
_symmetry.space_group_name_H-M   'P 1'
#
loop_
_entity.id
_entity.type
_entity.pdbx_description
1 polymer ?
#
loop_
_entity_poly.entity_id
_entity_poly.type
_entity_poly.pdbx_seq_one_letter_code
_entity_poly.pdbx_strand_id
1 'polypeptide(L)'
;MPKQLEFDFSELPETKTDLPHYKNPKCDNERLLNYQWDFKHGDKAALNKMYKLGLSIALRYISTHAKKNPHIARLDKSYREEKAHNAITYIIARYLQVSDFVISKSFTSYLYLRIQHELFYRRKVDSIIDFVDLDSLYPQK
;
A
#
# COMPACT_ATOMS: atom_id res chain seq x y z
N MET A 1 -50.43 -14.44 -8.97
CA MET A 1 -49.54 -14.10 -7.85
C MET A 1 -48.10 -14.34 -8.30
N PRO A 2 -47.16 -13.41 -8.11
CA PRO A 2 -45.78 -13.66 -8.51
C PRO A 2 -45.14 -14.69 -7.57
N LYS A 3 -44.51 -15.71 -8.13
CA LYS A 3 -43.70 -16.70 -7.40
C LYS A 3 -42.41 -16.01 -6.96
N GLN A 4 -42.25 -15.83 -5.66
CA GLN A 4 -41.01 -15.33 -5.08
C GLN A 4 -39.99 -16.48 -5.09
N LEU A 5 -38.84 -16.27 -5.73
CA LEU A 5 -37.74 -17.24 -5.71
C LEU A 5 -37.13 -17.24 -4.30
N GLU A 6 -37.08 -18.41 -3.65
CA GLU A 6 -36.38 -18.57 -2.37
C GLU A 6 -34.88 -18.44 -2.62
N PHE A 7 -34.28 -17.39 -2.06
CA PHE A 7 -32.83 -17.18 -2.08
C PHE A 7 -32.26 -17.82 -0.82
N ASP A 8 -31.49 -18.88 -1.00
CA ASP A 8 -30.82 -19.58 0.10
C ASP A 8 -29.54 -18.81 0.49
N PHE A 9 -29.56 -18.20 1.67
CA PHE A 9 -28.43 -17.46 2.22
C PHE A 9 -27.36 -18.38 2.84
N SER A 10 -27.56 -19.70 2.81
CA SER A 10 -26.61 -20.66 3.38
C SER A 10 -25.48 -21.07 2.41
N GLU A 11 -25.64 -20.82 1.10
CA GLU A 11 -24.55 -20.93 0.13
C GLU A 11 -23.83 -19.57 -0.01
N LEU A 12 -22.80 -19.37 0.82
CA LEU A 12 -21.74 -18.43 0.45
C LEU A 12 -21.07 -18.98 -0.81
N PRO A 13 -21.06 -18.26 -1.95
CA PRO A 13 -20.36 -18.74 -3.13
C PRO A 13 -18.90 -18.97 -2.73
N GLU A 14 -18.41 -20.20 -2.93
CA GLU A 14 -16.99 -20.51 -2.77
C GLU A 14 -16.21 -19.56 -3.68
N THR A 15 -15.67 -18.48 -3.12
CA THR A 15 -14.79 -17.58 -3.85
C THR A 15 -13.48 -18.32 -4.06
N LYS A 16 -13.43 -19.15 -5.11
CA LYS A 16 -12.17 -19.50 -5.77
C LYS A 16 -11.63 -18.19 -6.32
N THR A 17 -10.89 -17.46 -5.49
CA THR A 17 -10.11 -16.32 -5.96
C THR A 17 -9.04 -16.89 -6.88
N ASP A 18 -9.29 -16.89 -8.18
CA ASP A 18 -8.29 -17.11 -9.21
C ASP A 18 -7.25 -15.99 -9.08
N LEU A 19 -6.28 -16.22 -8.20
CA LEU A 19 -5.20 -15.29 -7.96
C LEU A 19 -4.28 -15.31 -9.18
N PRO A 20 -3.91 -14.14 -9.73
CA PRO A 20 -3.03 -14.09 -10.88
C PRO A 20 -1.66 -14.69 -10.53
N HIS A 21 -1.22 -15.65 -11.35
CA HIS A 21 0.10 -16.24 -11.28
C HIS A 21 0.72 -16.32 -12.67
N TYR A 22 1.87 -15.68 -12.83
CA TYR A 22 2.58 -15.54 -14.10
C TYR A 22 3.80 -16.47 -14.10
N LYS A 23 3.83 -17.47 -14.99
CA LYS A 23 4.95 -18.41 -15.08
C LYS A 23 6.31 -17.72 -15.35
N ASN A 24 6.30 -16.59 -16.06
CA ASN A 24 7.49 -15.80 -16.35
C ASN A 24 7.17 -14.30 -16.13
N PRO A 25 7.28 -13.78 -14.89
CA PRO A 25 6.88 -12.43 -14.57
C PRO A 25 7.88 -11.41 -15.16
N LYS A 26 7.38 -10.57 -16.06
CA LYS A 26 8.14 -9.59 -16.87
C LYS A 26 8.27 -8.23 -16.20
N CYS A 27 7.37 -7.90 -15.28
CA CYS A 27 7.38 -6.61 -14.60
C CYS A 27 7.21 -6.75 -13.09
N ASP A 28 7.49 -5.66 -12.38
CA ASP A 28 7.40 -5.59 -10.93
C ASP A 28 6.00 -5.89 -10.40
N ASN A 29 4.94 -5.49 -11.13
CA ASN A 29 3.57 -5.80 -10.76
C ASN A 29 3.30 -7.31 -10.79
N GLU A 30 3.69 -7.99 -11.87
CA GLU A 30 3.53 -9.44 -12.00
C GLU A 30 4.34 -10.20 -10.93
N ARG A 31 5.57 -9.75 -10.63
CA ARG A 31 6.38 -10.33 -9.55
C ARG A 31 5.70 -10.21 -8.18
N LEU A 32 5.15 -9.04 -7.87
CA LEU A 32 4.42 -8.82 -6.62
C LEU A 32 3.13 -9.64 -6.53
N LEU A 33 2.40 -9.78 -7.64
CA LEU A 33 1.22 -10.63 -7.71
C LEU A 33 1.57 -12.12 -7.54
N ASN A 34 2.69 -12.57 -8.10
CA ASN A 34 3.20 -13.92 -7.84
C ASN A 34 3.56 -14.10 -6.36
N TYR A 35 4.20 -13.14 -5.69
CA TYR A 35 4.48 -13.26 -4.26
C TYR A 35 3.21 -13.30 -3.40
N GLN A 36 2.14 -12.61 -3.81
CA GLN A 36 0.83 -12.76 -3.18
C GLN A 36 0.28 -14.17 -3.39
N TRP A 37 0.37 -14.71 -4.61
CA TRP A 37 -0.03 -16.08 -4.91
C TRP A 37 0.75 -17.09 -4.06
N ASP A 38 2.08 -16.99 -4.02
CA ASP A 38 2.98 -17.84 -3.24
C ASP A 38 2.59 -17.82 -1.75
N PHE A 39 2.35 -16.63 -1.19
CA PHE A 39 1.94 -16.46 0.20
C PHE A 39 0.60 -17.15 0.49
N LYS A 40 -0.38 -16.97 -0.38
CA LYS A 40 -1.71 -17.59 -0.23
C LYS A 40 -1.69 -19.11 -0.40
N HIS A 41 -0.65 -19.64 -1.05
CA HIS A 41 -0.40 -21.08 -1.16
C HIS A 41 0.58 -21.63 -0.10
N GLY A 42 0.93 -20.82 0.91
CA GLY A 42 1.66 -21.26 2.11
C GLY A 42 3.14 -20.87 2.18
N ASP A 43 3.71 -20.21 1.16
CA ASP A 43 5.09 -19.69 1.25
C ASP A 43 5.13 -18.42 2.11
N LYS A 44 5.39 -18.59 3.42
CA LYS A 44 5.56 -17.47 4.35
C LYS A 44 6.73 -16.56 3.99
N ALA A 45 7.76 -17.05 3.30
CA ALA A 45 8.90 -16.24 2.87
C ALA A 45 8.52 -15.26 1.75
N ALA A 46 7.40 -15.48 1.06
CA ALA A 46 6.91 -14.60 0.02
C ALA A 46 6.58 -13.19 0.53
N LEU A 47 6.15 -13.02 1.79
CA LEU A 47 5.95 -11.69 2.37
C LEU A 47 7.26 -10.89 2.47
N ASN A 48 8.38 -11.56 2.77
CA ASN A 48 9.69 -10.90 2.79
C ASN A 48 10.14 -10.49 1.37
N LYS A 49 9.90 -11.35 0.37
CA LYS A 49 10.15 -11.01 -1.05
C LYS A 49 9.29 -9.82 -1.50
N MET A 50 8.01 -9.83 -1.12
CA MET A 50 7.06 -8.76 -1.36
C MET A 50 7.48 -7.44 -0.70
N TYR A 51 7.94 -7.50 0.56
CA TYR A 51 8.48 -6.33 1.27
C TYR A 51 9.68 -5.73 0.55
N LYS A 52 10.70 -6.55 0.22
CA LYS A 52 11.93 -6.07 -0.43
C LYS A 52 11.65 -5.42 -1.78
N LEU A 53 10.86 -6.08 -2.63
CA LEU A 53 10.52 -5.55 -3.95
C LEU A 53 9.61 -4.31 -3.82
N GLY A 54 8.60 -4.36 -2.97
CA GLY A 54 7.69 -3.25 -2.71
C GLY A 54 8.41 -1.99 -2.19
N LEU A 55 9.36 -2.16 -1.26
CA LEU A 55 10.19 -1.06 -0.75
C LEU A 55 11.01 -0.42 -1.87
N SER A 56 11.69 -1.23 -2.70
CA SER A 56 12.47 -0.74 -3.84
C SER A 56 11.61 0.07 -4.82
N ILE A 57 10.40 -0.41 -5.13
CA ILE A 57 9.45 0.29 -6.00
C ILE A 57 9.01 1.61 -5.35
N ALA A 58 8.67 1.59 -4.07
CA ALA A 58 8.23 2.78 -3.35
C ALA A 58 9.32 3.86 -3.33
N LEU A 59 10.57 3.49 -3.06
CA LEU A 59 11.71 4.40 -3.10
C LEU A 59 11.92 5.03 -4.48
N ARG A 60 11.83 4.23 -5.55
CA ARG A 60 11.95 4.73 -6.93
C ARG A 60 10.79 5.66 -7.28
N TYR A 61 9.59 5.37 -6.80
CA TYR A 61 8.42 6.22 -6.97
C TYR A 61 8.60 7.59 -6.30
N ILE A 62 8.93 7.60 -5.01
CA ILE A 62 9.15 8.82 -4.23
C ILE A 62 10.29 9.64 -4.82
N SER A 63 11.39 8.99 -5.21
CA SER A 63 12.52 9.67 -5.85
C SER A 63 12.15 10.33 -7.17
N THR A 64 11.31 9.67 -7.98
CA THR A 64 10.79 10.24 -9.24
C THR A 64 9.85 11.42 -8.98
N HIS A 65 9.02 11.33 -7.94
CA HIS A 65 8.12 12.41 -7.53
C HIS A 65 8.86 13.60 -6.94
N ALA A 66 9.92 13.36 -6.17
CA ALA A 66 10.77 14.42 -5.60
C ALA A 66 11.34 15.33 -6.70
N LYS A 67 11.69 14.78 -7.87
CA LYS A 67 12.17 15.58 -9.01
C LYS A 67 11.13 16.56 -9.57
N LYS A 68 9.83 16.28 -9.35
CA LYS A 68 8.71 17.07 -9.91
C LYS A 68 7.98 17.90 -8.86
N ASN A 69 8.16 17.61 -7.56
CA ASN A 69 7.45 18.25 -6.47
C ASN A 69 8.43 18.80 -5.42
N PRO A 70 8.57 20.14 -5.32
CA PRO A 70 9.48 20.77 -4.36
C PRO A 70 9.22 20.40 -2.89
N HIS A 71 7.98 20.14 -2.50
CA HIS A 71 7.65 19.75 -1.12
C HIS A 71 8.25 18.39 -0.77
N ILE A 72 8.19 17.43 -1.70
CA ILE A 72 8.82 16.11 -1.52
C ILE A 72 10.36 16.23 -1.64
N ALA A 73 10.86 17.09 -2.53
CA ALA A 73 12.29 17.30 -2.71
C ALA A 73 12.99 17.81 -1.44
N ARG A 74 12.29 18.65 -0.66
CA ARG A 74 12.78 19.21 0.61
C ARG A 74 12.79 18.20 1.76
N LEU A 75 12.11 17.06 1.61
CA LEU A 75 12.16 16.01 2.63
C LEU A 75 13.55 15.38 2.66
N ASP A 76 14.09 15.20 3.87
CA ASP A 76 15.33 14.46 4.04
C ASP A 76 15.20 13.04 3.45
N LYS A 77 16.34 12.48 3.03
CA LYS A 77 16.42 11.14 2.48
C LYS A 77 15.87 10.10 3.46
N SER A 78 16.20 10.19 4.76
CA SER A 78 15.71 9.26 5.77
C SER A 78 14.19 9.31 5.89
N TYR A 79 13.60 10.50 5.85
CA TYR A 79 12.14 10.66 5.91
C TYR A 79 11.46 10.06 4.68
N ARG A 80 12.04 10.22 3.48
CA ARG A 80 11.54 9.57 2.26
C ARG A 80 11.63 8.04 2.32
N GLU A 81 12.70 7.52 2.90
CA GLU A 81 12.87 6.09 3.18
C GLU A 81 11.81 5.58 4.17
N GLU A 82 11.53 6.33 5.23
CA GLU A 82 10.49 6.00 6.20
C GLU A 82 9.10 5.97 5.55
N LYS A 83 8.75 6.95 4.70
CA LYS A 83 7.49 6.94 3.97
C LYS A 83 7.36 5.73 3.04
N ALA A 84 8.44 5.36 2.35
CA ALA A 84 8.45 4.16 1.51
C ALA A 84 8.25 2.89 2.35
N HIS A 85 8.94 2.79 3.48
CA HIS A 85 8.80 1.71 4.44
C HIS A 85 7.36 1.60 4.93
N ASN A 86 6.80 2.67 5.51
CA ASN A 86 5.44 2.69 6.05
C ASN A 86 4.40 2.27 5.01
N ALA A 87 4.59 2.67 3.74
CA ALA A 87 3.68 2.29 2.67
C ALA A 87 3.65 0.78 2.42
N ILE A 88 4.80 0.12 2.28
CA ILE A 88 4.83 -1.32 2.03
C ILE A 88 4.49 -2.13 3.29
N THR A 89 4.94 -1.69 4.46
CA THR A 89 4.68 -2.39 5.73
C THR A 89 3.20 -2.38 6.08
N TYR A 90 2.45 -1.33 5.72
CA TYR A 90 0.99 -1.32 5.81
C TYR A 90 0.34 -2.46 5.02
N ILE A 91 0.79 -2.69 3.79
CA ILE A 91 0.25 -3.76 2.93
C ILE A 91 0.58 -5.14 3.51
N ILE A 92 1.82 -5.34 3.97
CA ILE A 92 2.24 -6.58 4.63
C ILE A 92 1.41 -6.84 5.90
N ALA A 93 1.17 -5.81 6.72
CA ALA A 93 0.32 -5.93 7.90
C ALA A 93 -1.10 -6.38 7.55
N ARG A 94 -1.67 -5.89 6.44
CA ARG A 94 -2.99 -6.33 5.96
C ARG A 94 -3.02 -7.82 5.62
N TYR A 95 -1.97 -8.36 5.00
CA TYR A 95 -1.85 -9.80 4.75
C TYR A 95 -1.79 -10.64 6.02
N LEU A 96 -1.23 -10.09 7.11
CA LEU A 96 -1.13 -10.78 8.40
C LEU A 96 -2.42 -10.70 9.21
N GLN A 97 -3.17 -9.61 9.09
CA GLN A 97 -4.35 -9.32 9.91
C GLN A 97 -5.67 -9.78 9.28
N VAL A 98 -5.73 -9.83 7.95
CA VAL A 98 -6.97 -10.08 7.20
C VAL A 98 -6.76 -11.29 6.30
N SER A 99 -7.38 -12.42 6.66
CA SER A 99 -7.13 -13.73 6.04
C SER A 99 -7.47 -13.78 4.56
N ASP A 100 -8.54 -13.10 4.15
CA ASP A 100 -9.05 -13.01 2.78
C ASP A 100 -8.47 -11.83 1.98
N PHE A 101 -7.57 -11.04 2.57
CA PHE A 101 -7.00 -9.88 1.89
C PHE A 101 -6.17 -10.31 0.67
N VAL A 102 -6.54 -9.80 -0.50
CA VAL A 102 -5.88 -10.01 -1.78
C VAL A 102 -5.92 -8.73 -2.61
N ILE A 103 -4.89 -8.49 -3.41
CA ILE A 103 -4.91 -7.43 -4.43
C ILE A 103 -5.20 -8.10 -5.77
N SER A 104 -6.36 -7.78 -6.36
CA SER A 104 -6.88 -8.49 -7.54
C SER A 104 -6.44 -7.93 -8.89
N LYS A 105 -6.14 -6.62 -8.96
CA LYS A 105 -5.83 -5.92 -10.22
C LYS A 105 -4.35 -5.59 -10.37
N SER A 106 -3.89 -4.58 -9.64
CA SER A 106 -2.49 -4.14 -9.70
C SER A 106 -1.96 -3.86 -8.30
N PHE A 107 -0.92 -4.62 -7.94
CA PHE A 107 -0.17 -4.41 -6.72
C PHE A 107 0.51 -3.04 -6.75
N THR A 108 1.15 -2.68 -7.86
CA THR A 108 1.86 -1.39 -7.99
C THR A 108 0.92 -0.20 -7.89
N SER A 109 -0.31 -0.28 -8.39
CA SER A 109 -1.31 0.78 -8.22
C SER A 109 -1.78 0.90 -6.77
N TYR A 110 -2.00 -0.22 -6.08
CA TYR A 110 -2.38 -0.20 -4.66
C TYR A 110 -1.25 0.36 -3.78
N LEU A 111 0.00 -0.05 -4.06
CA LEU A 111 1.19 0.50 -3.43
C LEU A 111 1.32 2.01 -3.69
N TYR A 112 1.08 2.45 -4.93
CA TYR A 112 1.08 3.87 -5.27
C TYR A 112 0.08 4.67 -4.42
N LEU A 113 -1.17 4.22 -4.31
CA LEU A 113 -2.17 4.87 -3.47
C LEU A 113 -1.70 4.94 -2.02
N ARG A 114 -1.03 3.90 -1.53
CA ARG A 114 -0.49 3.94 -0.16
C ARG A 114 0.67 4.91 -0.01
N ILE A 115 1.57 5.01 -0.99
CA ILE A 115 2.64 6.01 -0.99
C ILE A 115 2.06 7.43 -1.00
N GLN A 116 1.02 7.70 -1.79
CA GLN A 116 0.33 9.00 -1.79
C GLN A 116 -0.23 9.32 -0.42
N HIS A 117 -0.87 8.34 0.22
CA HIS A 117 -1.37 8.50 1.58
C HIS A 117 -0.23 8.84 2.55
N GLU A 118 0.89 8.11 2.53
CA GLU A 118 2.03 8.39 3.40
C GLU A 118 2.67 9.76 3.18
N LEU A 119 2.73 10.22 1.93
CA LEU A 119 3.34 11.50 1.57
C LEU A 119 2.47 12.72 1.87
N PHE A 120 1.16 12.62 1.66
CA PHE A 120 0.28 13.79 1.62
C PHE A 120 -0.85 13.77 2.65
N TYR A 121 -1.21 12.61 3.19
CA TYR A 121 -2.24 12.55 4.19
C TYR A 121 -1.69 13.02 5.54
N ARG A 122 -2.14 14.20 5.99
CA ARG A 122 -1.95 14.69 7.36
C ARG A 122 -3.08 14.17 8.23
N ARG A 123 -2.75 13.64 9.41
CA ARG A 123 -3.80 13.33 10.40
C ARG A 123 -4.29 14.64 11.01
N LYS A 124 -5.54 14.70 11.45
CA LYS A 124 -6.10 15.89 12.13
C LYS A 124 -5.27 16.32 13.36
N VAL A 125 -4.57 15.39 14.01
CA VAL A 125 -3.68 15.71 15.15
C VAL A 125 -2.42 16.45 14.69
N ASP A 126 -1.88 16.14 13.51
CA ASP A 126 -0.68 16.80 12.98
C ASP A 126 -0.95 18.28 12.68
N SER A 127 -2.18 18.64 12.29
CA SER A 127 -2.59 20.05 12.12
C SER A 127 -2.80 20.82 13.44
N ILE A 128 -2.95 20.13 14.58
CA ILE A 128 -3.05 20.80 15.89
C ILE A 128 -1.67 21.32 16.31
N ILE A 129 -0.60 20.58 15.99
CA ILE A 129 0.79 20.96 16.31
C ILE A 129 1.20 22.24 15.54
N ASP A 130 0.80 22.37 14.27
CA ASP A 130 1.00 23.60 13.48
C ASP A 130 0.36 24.85 14.14
N PHE A 131 -0.68 24.69 14.97
CA PHE A 131 -1.36 25.79 15.68
C PHE A 131 -0.65 26.18 16.99
N VAL A 132 0.17 25.27 17.54
CA VAL A 132 0.92 25.49 18.79
C VAL A 132 2.28 26.15 18.52
N ASP A 133 2.79 26.09 17.29
CA ASP A 133 4.04 26.73 16.85
C ASP A 133 3.86 28.26 16.60
N LEU A 134 3.39 28.95 17.63
CA LEU A 134 3.11 30.40 17.70
C LEU A 134 4.37 31.26 17.52
N ASP A 135 5.55 30.71 17.77
CA ASP A 135 6.83 31.40 17.63
C ASP A 135 7.17 31.72 16.15
N SER A 136 6.53 31.03 15.20
CA SER A 136 6.66 31.33 13.77
C SER A 136 5.80 32.53 13.31
N LEU A 137 4.76 32.88 14.08
CA LEU A 137 3.81 33.95 13.74
C LEU A 137 4.24 35.33 14.25
N TYR A 138 5.14 35.36 15.24
CA TYR A 138 5.73 36.59 15.77
C TYR A 138 7.25 36.46 15.80
N PRO A 139 7.96 36.71 14.69
CA PRO A 139 9.40 36.91 14.75
C PRO A 139 9.67 38.08 15.72
N GLN A 140 10.28 37.81 16.87
CA GLN A 140 10.72 38.87 17.76
C GLN A 140 11.72 39.75 17.00
N LYS A 141 11.41 41.05 16.92
CA LYS A 141 12.26 42.08 16.33
C LYS A 141 13.56 42.25 17.10
#